data_AF-A0A0M8PIQ4-F1
#
_entry.id   AF-A0A0M8PIQ4-F1
#
_cell.length_a   1.000
_cell.length_b   1.000
_cell.length_c   1.000
_cell.angle_alpha   90.00
_cell.angle_beta   90.00
_cell.angle_gamma   90.00
#
_symmetry.space_group_name_H-M   'P 1'
#
loop_
_entity.id
_entity.type
_entity.pdbx_description
1 polymer ?
#
loop_
_entity_poly.entity_id
_entity_poly.type
_entity_poly.pdbx_seq_one_letter_code
_entity_poly.pdbx_strand_id
1 'polypeptide(L)'
;MTTADHDRVLDKREIAAALLRALERRHEVLDAIVESNDRAEAVTTVARLLDTNESCAEAVLNLPFRRLTKAERKKIREELDDLDAVLKWTAAERPYATGAHFRLRQFSNSDRDRELFRARCEEQLGDAGEDRVEQERAAGLSRIDDESAVWLVAEDLSGTDPKPVGFAFGELQGHEVDVAIWVHPELRKQGYGTATLKHARTELAAYFPGTTIIVRSPA
;
A
#
# COMPACT_ATOMS: atom_id res chain seq x y z
N MET A 1 4.23 6.02 -6.53
CA MET A 1 3.39 6.37 -5.38
C MET A 1 3.64 5.34 -4.29
N THR A 2 4.37 5.74 -3.26
CA THR A 2 4.60 4.96 -2.04
C THR A 2 3.32 4.95 -1.18
N THR A 3 3.24 4.12 -0.13
CA THR A 3 2.11 4.15 0.82
C THR A 3 1.93 5.54 1.44
N ALA A 4 3.04 6.20 1.79
CA ALA A 4 3.03 7.57 2.30
C ALA A 4 2.46 8.60 1.29
N ASP A 5 2.69 8.39 -0.01
CA ASP A 5 2.09 9.24 -1.04
C ASP A 5 0.57 9.02 -1.16
N HIS A 6 0.09 7.78 -0.94
CA HIS A 6 -1.34 7.46 -0.97
C HIS A 6 -2.07 8.06 0.22
N ASP A 7 -1.51 7.92 1.43
CA ASP A 7 -2.07 8.51 2.65
C ASP A 7 -2.15 10.03 2.51
N ARG A 8 -1.12 10.67 1.96
CA ARG A 8 -1.14 12.12 1.69
C ARG A 8 -2.23 12.54 0.68
N VAL A 9 -2.51 11.73 -0.32
CA VAL A 9 -3.59 12.00 -1.29
C VAL A 9 -4.96 11.84 -0.63
N LEU A 10 -5.13 10.83 0.22
CA LEU A 10 -6.35 10.64 1.02
C LEU A 10 -6.58 11.83 1.96
N ASP A 11 -5.57 12.25 2.72
CA ASP A 11 -5.68 13.39 3.64
C ASP A 11 -6.09 14.67 2.91
N LYS A 12 -5.44 14.96 1.76
CA LYS A 12 -5.78 16.13 0.94
C LYS A 12 -7.21 16.08 0.43
N ARG A 13 -7.66 14.89 0.02
CA ARG A 13 -9.03 14.68 -0.46
C ARG A 13 -10.04 14.91 0.65
N GLU A 14 -9.79 14.39 1.86
CA GLU A 14 -10.68 14.60 3.00
C GLU A 14 -10.84 16.08 3.33
N ILE A 15 -9.73 16.83 3.33
CA ILE A 15 -9.76 18.28 3.55
C ILE A 15 -10.55 18.98 2.43
N ALA A 16 -10.26 18.70 1.15
CA ALA A 16 -10.95 19.32 0.02
C ALA A 16 -12.47 19.03 0.05
N ALA A 17 -12.86 17.79 0.40
CA ALA A 17 -14.24 17.39 0.57
C ALA A 17 -14.92 18.13 1.72
N ALA A 18 -14.27 18.24 2.88
CA ALA A 18 -14.79 18.97 4.03
C ALA A 18 -14.99 20.47 3.71
N LEU A 19 -14.02 21.10 3.03
CA LEU A 19 -14.13 22.49 2.58
C LEU A 19 -15.31 22.67 1.62
N LEU A 20 -15.49 21.76 0.66
CA LEU A 20 -16.59 21.85 -0.31
C LEU A 20 -17.96 21.70 0.38
N ARG A 21 -18.13 20.72 1.28
CA ARG A 21 -19.35 20.54 2.08
C ARG A 21 -19.65 21.78 2.93
N ALA A 22 -18.63 22.33 3.58
CA ALA A 22 -18.76 23.54 4.38
C ALA A 22 -19.25 24.74 3.56
N LEU A 23 -18.73 24.89 2.33
CA LEU A 23 -19.12 25.96 1.41
C LEU A 23 -20.56 25.80 0.88
N GLU A 24 -21.02 24.56 0.72
CA GLU A 24 -22.39 24.23 0.31
C GLU A 24 -23.39 24.48 1.45
N ARG A 25 -22.98 24.22 2.70
CA ARG A 25 -23.75 24.44 3.95
C ARG A 25 -23.30 25.68 4.73
N ARG A 26 -22.81 26.70 4.03
CA ARG A 26 -22.14 27.88 4.64
C ARG A 26 -22.93 28.58 5.75
N HIS A 27 -24.26 28.60 5.66
CA HIS A 27 -25.11 29.23 6.67
C HIS A 27 -25.09 28.41 7.96
N GLU A 28 -25.37 27.11 7.86
CA GLU A 28 -25.31 26.18 9.00
C GLU A 28 -23.92 26.14 9.65
N VAL A 29 -22.85 26.20 8.86
CA VAL A 29 -21.48 26.24 9.38
C VAL A 29 -21.21 27.55 10.12
N LEU A 30 -21.62 28.69 9.59
CA LEU A 30 -21.45 29.97 10.27
C LEU A 30 -22.28 30.04 11.55
N ASP A 31 -23.52 29.54 11.51
CA ASP A 31 -24.39 29.47 12.69
C ASP A 31 -23.74 28.59 13.78
N ALA A 32 -23.26 27.40 13.42
CA ALA A 32 -22.55 26.51 14.35
C ALA A 32 -21.29 27.15 14.96
N ILE A 33 -20.52 27.92 14.19
CA ILE A 33 -19.34 28.63 14.68
C ILE A 33 -19.74 29.76 15.65
N VAL A 34 -20.79 30.52 15.32
CA VAL A 34 -21.25 31.66 16.13
C VAL A 34 -21.93 31.21 17.43
N GLU A 35 -22.60 30.05 17.43
CA GLU A 35 -23.25 29.47 18.61
C GLU A 35 -22.27 28.79 19.58
N SER A 36 -21.04 28.51 19.14
CA SER A 36 -20.00 27.90 19.98
C SER A 36 -19.34 28.94 20.89
N ASN A 37 -19.03 28.56 22.13
CA ASN A 37 -18.43 29.46 23.13
C ASN A 37 -16.96 29.75 22.83
N ASP A 38 -16.24 28.79 22.25
CA ASP A 38 -14.82 28.91 21.92
C ASP A 38 -14.45 28.15 20.64
N ARG A 39 -13.17 28.26 20.25
CA ARG A 39 -12.64 27.61 19.06
C ARG A 39 -12.73 26.09 19.15
N ALA A 40 -12.46 25.49 20.30
CA ALA A 40 -12.46 24.03 20.44
C ALA A 40 -13.88 23.48 20.27
N GLU A 41 -14.87 24.12 20.88
CA GLU A 41 -16.29 23.78 20.70
C GLU A 41 -16.74 23.97 19.25
N ALA A 42 -16.30 25.04 18.58
CA ALA A 42 -16.59 25.26 17.16
C ALA A 42 -16.02 24.15 16.27
N VAL A 43 -14.79 23.69 16.52
CA VAL A 43 -14.17 22.58 15.80
C VAL A 43 -14.98 21.30 15.97
N THR A 44 -15.31 20.92 17.20
CA THR A 44 -16.09 19.72 17.48
C THR A 44 -17.49 19.79 16.85
N THR A 45 -18.14 20.95 16.92
CA THR A 45 -19.48 21.15 16.35
C THR A 45 -19.46 21.09 14.84
N VAL A 46 -18.49 21.74 14.18
CA VAL A 46 -18.33 21.70 12.72
C VAL A 46 -17.93 20.31 12.23
N ALA A 47 -17.04 19.61 12.94
CA ALA A 47 -16.67 18.22 12.62
C ALA A 47 -17.90 17.31 12.60
N ARG A 48 -18.75 17.41 13.63
CA ARG A 48 -20.01 16.67 13.72
C ARG A 48 -21.00 17.10 12.63
N LEU A 49 -21.14 18.39 12.37
CA LEU A 49 -22.06 18.93 11.35
C LEU A 49 -21.73 18.40 9.95
N LEU A 50 -20.44 18.32 9.61
CA LEU A 50 -19.95 17.97 8.27
C LEU A 50 -19.59 16.50 8.09
N ASP A 51 -19.77 15.68 9.14
CA ASP A 51 -19.36 14.28 9.19
C ASP A 51 -17.90 14.09 8.77
N THR A 52 -17.00 14.71 9.55
CA THR A 52 -15.56 14.74 9.29
C THR A 52 -14.75 14.74 10.59
N ASN A 53 -13.42 14.67 10.49
CA ASN A 53 -12.51 14.71 11.64
C ASN A 53 -12.18 16.15 12.07
N GLU A 54 -11.63 16.30 13.28
CA GLU A 54 -11.28 17.61 13.85
C GLU A 54 -10.25 18.38 13.01
N SER A 55 -9.29 17.68 12.38
CA SER A 55 -8.30 18.30 11.50
C SER A 55 -8.94 18.95 10.27
N CYS A 56 -9.92 18.29 9.66
CA CYS A 56 -10.68 18.84 8.55
C CYS A 56 -11.59 20.00 8.99
N ALA A 57 -12.22 19.90 10.16
CA ALA A 57 -13.00 21.00 10.72
C ALA A 57 -12.12 22.23 11.03
N GLU A 58 -10.91 22.03 11.57
CA GLU A 58 -9.92 23.08 11.79
C GLU A 58 -9.53 23.77 10.47
N ALA A 59 -9.39 23.01 9.38
CA ALA A 59 -9.17 23.57 8.05
C ALA A 59 -10.35 24.42 7.55
N VAL A 60 -11.59 24.02 7.85
CA VAL A 60 -12.81 24.80 7.56
C VAL A 60 -12.82 26.12 8.36
N LEU A 61 -12.52 26.08 9.66
CA LEU A 61 -12.45 27.29 10.49
C LEU A 61 -11.36 28.28 10.01
N ASN A 62 -10.28 27.76 9.44
CA ASN A 62 -9.18 28.56 8.89
C ASN A 62 -9.41 29.02 7.44
N LEU A 63 -10.56 28.72 6.83
CA LEU A 63 -10.84 29.06 5.45
C LEU A 63 -10.95 30.58 5.27
N PRO A 64 -10.08 31.23 4.47
CA PRO A 64 -10.15 32.67 4.31
C PRO A 64 -11.34 33.06 3.42
N PHE A 65 -12.04 34.14 3.77
CA PHE A 65 -13.25 34.60 3.07
C PHE A 65 -13.11 34.73 1.55
N ARG A 66 -11.89 35.01 1.04
CA ARG A 66 -11.62 35.04 -0.41
C ARG A 66 -11.94 33.72 -1.14
N ARG A 67 -11.95 32.58 -0.44
CA ARG A 67 -12.28 31.25 -1.00
C ARG A 67 -13.79 30.98 -1.12
N LEU A 68 -14.65 31.87 -0.63
CA LEU A 68 -16.10 31.73 -0.74
C LEU A 68 -16.64 32.04 -2.14
N THR A 69 -15.85 32.68 -3.00
CA THR A 69 -16.29 33.10 -4.33
C THR A 69 -16.64 31.90 -5.21
N LYS A 70 -17.56 32.09 -6.17
CA LYS A 70 -17.94 31.02 -7.12
C LYS A 70 -16.74 30.41 -7.84
N ALA A 71 -15.75 31.23 -8.21
CA ALA A 71 -14.53 30.79 -8.88
C ALA A 71 -13.67 29.90 -7.98
N GLU A 72 -13.45 30.29 -6.72
CA GLU A 72 -12.65 29.49 -5.79
C GLU A 72 -13.35 28.18 -5.40
N ARG A 73 -14.67 28.19 -5.23
CA ARG A 73 -15.44 26.94 -5.02
C ARG A 73 -15.32 25.98 -6.20
N LYS A 74 -15.31 26.51 -7.43
CA LYS A 74 -15.13 25.69 -8.64
C LYS A 74 -13.75 25.02 -8.62
N LYS A 75 -12.68 25.76 -8.27
CA LYS A 75 -11.33 25.19 -8.13
C LYS A 75 -11.24 24.09 -7.07
N ILE A 76 -11.88 24.28 -5.91
CA ILE A 76 -11.90 23.26 -4.84
C ILE A 76 -12.60 21.98 -5.34
N ARG A 77 -13.67 22.12 -6.12
CA ARG A 77 -14.35 20.98 -6.74
C ARG A 77 -13.48 20.28 -7.78
N GLU A 78 -12.84 21.04 -8.66
CA GLU A 78 -11.89 20.48 -9.66
C GLU A 78 -10.72 19.75 -8.96
N GLU A 79 -10.17 20.32 -7.89
CA GLU A 79 -9.13 19.67 -7.09
C GLU A 79 -9.63 18.37 -6.44
N LEU A 80 -10.86 18.34 -5.93
CA LEU A 80 -11.45 17.13 -5.38
C LEU A 80 -11.65 16.05 -6.47
N ASP A 81 -12.15 16.44 -7.64
CA ASP A 81 -12.35 15.55 -8.80
C ASP A 81 -11.01 14.96 -9.27
N ASP A 82 -9.95 15.77 -9.33
CA ASP A 82 -8.59 15.33 -9.66
C ASP A 82 -8.05 14.33 -8.63
N LEU A 83 -8.22 14.60 -7.33
CA LEU A 83 -7.81 13.70 -6.26
C LEU A 83 -8.59 12.36 -6.30
N ASP A 84 -9.90 12.42 -6.57
CA ASP A 84 -10.73 11.24 -6.79
C ASP A 84 -10.27 10.44 -8.01
N ALA A 85 -9.92 11.10 -9.11
CA ALA A 85 -9.38 10.46 -10.29
C ALA A 85 -8.03 9.78 -10.00
N VAL A 86 -7.14 10.41 -9.23
CA VAL A 86 -5.86 9.82 -8.82
C VAL A 86 -6.07 8.57 -7.95
N LEU A 87 -6.99 8.59 -6.99
CA LEU A 87 -7.27 7.42 -6.16
C LEU A 87 -7.91 6.29 -6.97
N LYS A 88 -8.86 6.61 -7.84
CA LYS A 88 -9.51 5.64 -8.73
C LYS A 88 -8.51 5.03 -9.71
N TRP A 89 -7.62 5.85 -10.29
CA TRP A 89 -6.56 5.41 -11.19
C TRP A 89 -5.53 4.54 -10.46
N THR A 90 -5.16 4.88 -9.23
CA THR A 90 -4.25 4.06 -8.42
C THR A 90 -4.84 2.68 -8.15
N ALA A 91 -6.14 2.60 -7.84
CA ALA A 91 -6.84 1.33 -7.65
C ALA A 91 -7.05 0.57 -8.97
N ALA A 92 -7.28 1.26 -10.09
CA ALA A 92 -7.51 0.63 -11.40
C ALA A 92 -6.21 0.13 -12.08
N GLU A 93 -5.10 0.85 -11.94
CA GLU A 93 -3.81 0.41 -12.49
C GLU A 93 -3.10 -0.62 -11.60
N ARG A 94 -3.36 -0.59 -10.29
CA ARG A 94 -2.73 -1.50 -9.32
C ARG A 94 -3.78 -2.20 -8.44
N PRO A 95 -4.68 -3.01 -9.04
CA PRO A 95 -5.82 -3.61 -8.34
C PRO A 95 -5.41 -4.42 -7.11
N TYR A 96 -4.18 -4.96 -7.08
CA TYR A 96 -3.72 -5.83 -6.00
C TYR A 96 -2.86 -5.11 -4.94
N ALA A 97 -2.56 -3.80 -5.08
CA ALA A 97 -1.70 -3.06 -4.14
C ALA A 97 -2.28 -2.92 -2.72
N THR A 98 -3.58 -3.14 -2.56
CA THR A 98 -4.26 -3.14 -1.25
C THR A 98 -3.84 -4.36 -0.42
N GLY A 99 -3.55 -5.50 -1.06
CA GLY A 99 -3.21 -6.75 -0.40
C GLY A 99 -4.39 -7.46 0.28
N ALA A 100 -5.64 -7.08 -0.04
CA ALA A 100 -6.85 -7.61 0.62
C ALA A 100 -7.14 -9.09 0.29
N HIS A 101 -6.84 -9.53 -0.92
CA HIS A 101 -6.98 -10.93 -1.37
C HIS A 101 -5.61 -11.52 -1.66
N PHE A 102 -4.69 -11.38 -0.71
CA PHE A 102 -3.30 -11.74 -0.92
C PHE A 102 -2.76 -12.43 0.33
N ARG A 103 -1.92 -13.45 0.14
CA ARG A 103 -1.19 -14.10 1.23
C ARG A 103 0.25 -14.38 0.85
N LEU A 104 1.07 -14.54 1.87
CA LEU A 104 2.37 -15.18 1.77
C LEU A 104 2.29 -16.54 2.44
N ARG A 105 2.87 -17.56 1.81
CA ARG A 105 3.03 -18.89 2.41
C ARG A 105 4.43 -19.40 2.17
N GLN A 106 4.89 -20.36 2.95
CA GLN A 106 6.18 -21.01 2.69
C GLN A 106 6.22 -21.65 1.30
N PHE A 107 7.40 -21.60 0.70
CA PHE A 107 7.74 -22.34 -0.51
C PHE A 107 7.53 -23.84 -0.28
N SER A 108 6.84 -24.48 -1.20
CA SER A 108 6.58 -25.93 -1.18
C SER A 108 7.24 -26.59 -2.39
N ASN A 109 7.43 -27.90 -2.32
CA ASN A 109 7.98 -28.66 -3.45
C ASN A 109 6.90 -29.03 -4.50
N SER A 110 5.82 -28.25 -4.59
CA SER A 110 4.75 -28.46 -5.57
C SER A 110 5.18 -28.03 -6.98
N ASP A 111 4.54 -28.60 -8.00
CA ASP A 111 4.87 -28.29 -9.40
C ASP A 111 4.69 -26.80 -9.72
N ARG A 112 3.65 -26.15 -9.17
CA ARG A 112 3.38 -24.72 -9.35
C ARG A 112 4.50 -23.84 -8.79
N ASP A 113 5.02 -24.17 -7.61
CA ASP A 113 6.10 -23.42 -6.97
C ASP A 113 7.43 -23.63 -7.69
N ARG A 114 7.69 -24.86 -8.16
CA ARG A 114 8.85 -25.20 -8.98
C ARG A 114 8.83 -24.46 -10.32
N GLU A 115 7.68 -24.38 -10.96
CA GLU A 115 7.49 -23.64 -12.20
C GLU A 115 7.71 -22.13 -11.99
N LEU A 116 7.14 -21.54 -10.94
CA LEU A 116 7.35 -20.14 -10.60
C LEU A 116 8.83 -19.84 -10.28
N PHE A 117 9.50 -20.76 -9.58
CA PHE A 117 10.93 -20.63 -9.27
C PHE A 117 11.79 -20.73 -10.53
N ARG A 118 11.46 -21.65 -11.45
CA ARG A 118 12.12 -21.73 -12.76
C ARG A 118 12.02 -20.40 -13.52
N ALA A 119 10.83 -19.80 -13.58
CA ALA A 119 10.64 -18.48 -14.21
C ALA A 119 11.49 -17.37 -13.57
N ARG A 120 11.66 -17.41 -12.23
CA ARG A 120 12.55 -16.49 -11.50
C ARG A 120 14.02 -16.70 -11.84
N CYS A 121 14.47 -17.95 -11.92
CA CYS A 121 15.83 -18.30 -12.31
C CYS A 121 16.13 -17.93 -13.77
N GLU A 122 15.21 -18.18 -14.69
CA GLU A 122 15.33 -17.81 -16.11
C GLU A 122 15.54 -16.30 -16.29
N GLU A 123 14.81 -15.49 -15.51
CA GLU A 123 14.99 -14.04 -15.55
C GLU A 123 16.33 -13.59 -14.96
N GLN A 124 16.78 -14.21 -13.86
CA GLN A 124 17.98 -13.78 -13.14
C GLN A 124 19.28 -14.29 -13.79
N LEU A 125 19.27 -15.52 -14.33
CA LEU A 125 20.45 -16.22 -14.83
C LEU A 125 20.47 -16.39 -16.35
N GLY A 126 19.38 -16.04 -17.04
CA GLY A 126 19.16 -16.38 -18.44
C GLY A 126 18.75 -17.85 -18.61
N ASP A 127 18.96 -18.41 -19.81
CA ASP A 127 18.70 -19.84 -20.08
C ASP A 127 19.71 -20.72 -19.34
N ALA A 128 19.45 -20.93 -18.05
CA ALA A 128 20.36 -21.55 -17.09
C ALA A 128 20.38 -23.09 -17.22
N GLY A 129 19.40 -23.68 -17.92
CA GLY A 129 19.15 -25.13 -17.96
C GLY A 129 18.61 -25.68 -16.64
N GLU A 130 17.91 -26.83 -16.70
CA GLU A 130 17.23 -27.40 -15.52
C GLU A 130 18.18 -27.74 -14.35
N ASP A 131 19.37 -28.25 -14.64
CA ASP A 131 20.34 -28.62 -13.62
C ASP A 131 20.78 -27.43 -12.76
N ARG A 132 20.93 -26.24 -13.37
CA ARG A 132 21.36 -25.03 -12.67
C ARG A 132 20.22 -24.46 -11.81
N VAL A 133 18.99 -24.50 -12.32
CA VAL A 133 17.80 -24.13 -11.55
C VAL A 133 17.67 -25.02 -10.31
N GLU A 134 17.88 -26.33 -10.47
CA GLU A 134 17.81 -27.28 -9.36
C GLU A 134 18.94 -27.07 -8.35
N GLN A 135 20.15 -26.75 -8.81
CA GLN A 135 21.26 -26.37 -7.92
C GLN A 135 20.95 -25.12 -7.10
N GLU A 136 20.40 -24.07 -7.71
CA GLU A 136 20.01 -22.85 -6.99
C GLU A 136 18.88 -23.13 -5.98
N ARG A 137 17.90 -23.96 -6.36
CA ARG A 137 16.82 -24.39 -5.49
C ARG A 137 17.36 -25.17 -4.28
N ALA A 138 18.24 -26.14 -4.51
CA ALA A 138 18.83 -26.95 -3.46
C ALA A 138 19.67 -26.10 -2.48
N ALA A 139 20.49 -25.17 -3.00
CA ALA A 139 21.25 -24.23 -2.17
C ALA A 139 20.33 -23.31 -1.37
N GLY A 140 19.22 -22.88 -1.96
CA GLY A 140 18.16 -22.14 -1.29
C GLY A 140 17.53 -22.89 -0.13
N LEU A 141 17.07 -24.11 -0.39
CA LEU A 141 16.45 -24.96 0.63
C LEU A 141 17.40 -25.29 1.78
N SER A 142 18.68 -25.56 1.49
CA SER A 142 19.69 -25.78 2.54
C SER A 142 19.78 -24.58 3.50
N ARG A 143 19.67 -23.35 2.99
CA ARG A 143 19.70 -22.14 3.83
C ARG A 143 18.44 -21.99 4.68
N ILE A 144 17.29 -22.49 4.20
CA ILE A 144 16.05 -22.56 4.98
C ILE A 144 16.19 -23.60 6.10
N ASP A 145 16.74 -24.77 5.79
CA ASP A 145 17.00 -25.82 6.78
C ASP A 145 17.99 -25.37 7.86
N ASP A 146 18.98 -24.54 7.49
CA ASP A 146 19.93 -23.91 8.42
C ASP A 146 19.34 -22.67 9.16
N GLU A 147 18.04 -22.41 9.03
CA GLU A 147 17.32 -21.26 9.64
C GLU A 147 17.94 -19.88 9.29
N SER A 148 18.69 -19.82 8.19
CA SER A 148 19.36 -18.61 7.71
C SER A 148 18.61 -17.91 6.57
N ALA A 149 17.56 -18.54 6.05
CA ALA A 149 16.70 -17.98 5.02
C ALA A 149 15.25 -18.42 5.18
N VAL A 150 14.33 -17.65 4.62
CA VAL A 150 12.93 -18.05 4.45
C VAL A 150 12.45 -17.64 3.07
N TRP A 151 11.78 -18.58 2.40
CA TRP A 151 11.24 -18.38 1.06
C TRP A 151 9.73 -18.40 1.15
N LEU A 152 9.11 -17.28 0.80
CA LEU A 152 7.66 -17.11 0.83
C LEU A 152 7.14 -16.94 -0.59
N VAL A 153 6.14 -17.73 -0.96
CA VAL A 153 5.38 -17.60 -2.19
C VAL A 153 4.28 -16.57 -1.97
N ALA A 154 4.26 -15.57 -2.85
CA ALA A 154 3.17 -14.62 -2.94
C ALA A 154 2.02 -15.22 -3.75
N GLU A 155 0.83 -15.27 -3.16
CA GLU A 155 -0.37 -15.78 -3.82
C GLU A 155 -1.49 -14.74 -3.84
N ASP A 156 -2.09 -14.59 -5.02
CA ASP A 156 -3.37 -13.91 -5.20
C ASP A 156 -4.52 -14.88 -4.93
N LEU A 157 -5.45 -14.46 -4.08
CA LEU A 157 -6.64 -15.19 -3.65
C LEU A 157 -7.93 -14.64 -4.27
N SER A 158 -7.83 -13.70 -5.22
CA SER A 158 -9.00 -13.08 -5.87
C SER A 158 -9.78 -14.03 -6.79
N GLY A 159 -9.13 -15.09 -7.28
CA GLY A 159 -9.72 -16.11 -8.15
C GLY A 159 -10.25 -17.35 -7.40
N THR A 160 -10.77 -18.32 -8.16
CA THR A 160 -11.28 -19.59 -7.62
C THR A 160 -10.20 -20.43 -6.93
N ASP A 161 -8.97 -20.39 -7.47
CA ASP A 161 -7.80 -21.05 -6.93
C ASP A 161 -6.71 -20.03 -6.58
N PRO A 162 -5.95 -20.22 -5.49
CA PRO A 162 -4.77 -19.41 -5.20
C PRO A 162 -3.78 -19.43 -6.37
N LYS A 163 -3.44 -18.24 -6.87
CA LYS A 163 -2.51 -18.05 -7.98
C LYS A 163 -1.16 -17.56 -7.45
N PRO A 164 -0.08 -18.34 -7.61
CA PRO A 164 1.27 -17.85 -7.32
C PRO A 164 1.64 -16.69 -8.26
N VAL A 165 2.08 -15.57 -7.70
CA VAL A 165 2.39 -14.34 -8.45
C VAL A 165 3.84 -13.87 -8.29
N GLY A 166 4.57 -14.43 -7.33
CA GLY A 166 5.95 -14.07 -7.06
C GLY A 166 6.48 -14.66 -5.76
N PHE A 167 7.55 -14.07 -5.25
CA PHE A 167 8.23 -14.48 -4.03
C PHE A 167 8.65 -13.30 -3.16
N ALA A 168 8.78 -13.56 -1.86
CA ALA A 168 9.62 -12.81 -0.95
C ALA A 168 10.69 -13.75 -0.38
N PHE A 169 11.95 -13.37 -0.54
CA PHE A 169 13.10 -14.06 0.02
C PHE A 169 13.62 -13.22 1.18
N GLY A 170 13.63 -13.77 2.38
CA GLY A 170 14.33 -13.19 3.53
C GLY A 170 15.62 -13.96 3.78
N GLU A 171 16.75 -13.28 3.80
CA GLU A 171 18.05 -13.88 4.13
C GLU A 171 18.65 -13.18 5.35
N LEU A 172 19.01 -13.95 6.36
CA LEU A 172 19.58 -13.45 7.61
C LEU A 172 21.08 -13.19 7.42
N GLN A 173 21.50 -11.95 7.64
CA GLN A 173 22.90 -11.52 7.67
C GLN A 173 23.18 -10.82 9.01
N GLY A 174 23.76 -11.56 9.95
CA GLY A 174 24.01 -11.05 11.30
C GLY A 174 22.71 -10.75 12.05
N HIS A 175 22.42 -9.47 12.25
CA HIS A 175 21.19 -8.98 12.91
C HIS A 175 20.23 -8.26 11.96
N GLU A 176 20.39 -8.49 10.65
CA GLU A 176 19.56 -7.90 9.60
C GLU A 176 18.99 -9.00 8.71
N VAL A 177 17.73 -8.86 8.30
CA VAL A 177 17.11 -9.70 7.26
C VAL A 177 17.05 -8.89 5.98
N ASP A 178 17.84 -9.28 4.99
CA ASP A 178 17.75 -8.73 3.64
C ASP A 178 16.53 -9.34 2.94
N VAL A 179 15.63 -8.49 2.48
CA VAL A 179 14.40 -8.88 1.79
C VAL A 179 14.51 -8.57 0.31
N ALA A 180 14.48 -9.62 -0.50
CA ALA A 180 14.35 -9.53 -1.94
C ALA A 180 12.93 -9.95 -2.36
N ILE A 181 12.25 -9.07 -3.09
CA ILE A 181 10.92 -9.33 -3.64
C ILE A 181 11.05 -9.54 -5.13
N TRP A 182 10.49 -10.65 -5.61
CA TRP A 182 10.38 -10.92 -7.03
C TRP A 182 8.91 -11.08 -7.40
N VAL A 183 8.49 -10.46 -8.50
CA VAL A 183 7.14 -10.60 -9.06
C VAL A 183 7.28 -11.07 -10.48
N HIS A 184 6.48 -12.08 -10.84
CA HIS A 184 6.46 -12.65 -12.19
C HIS A 184 6.35 -11.51 -13.23
N PRO A 185 7.18 -11.49 -14.29
CA PRO A 185 7.27 -10.37 -15.23
C PRO A 185 5.92 -9.89 -15.78
N GLU A 186 5.06 -10.83 -16.19
CA GLU A 186 3.73 -10.54 -16.73
C GLU A 186 2.74 -9.95 -15.72
N LEU A 187 3.02 -10.12 -14.43
CA LEU A 187 2.17 -9.65 -13.32
C LEU A 187 2.69 -8.32 -12.72
N ARG A 188 3.80 -7.80 -13.23
CA ARG A 188 4.35 -6.52 -12.77
C ARG A 188 3.40 -5.38 -13.08
N LYS A 189 3.60 -4.28 -12.33
CA LYS A 189 2.81 -3.05 -12.41
C LYS A 189 1.34 -3.19 -11.97
N GLN A 190 0.88 -4.38 -11.58
CA GLN A 190 -0.49 -4.60 -11.07
C GLN A 190 -0.61 -4.42 -9.54
N GLY A 191 0.49 -4.08 -8.85
CA GLY A 191 0.50 -3.82 -7.40
C GLY A 191 1.00 -4.97 -6.51
N TYR A 192 1.28 -6.15 -7.08
CA TYR A 192 1.73 -7.32 -6.30
C TYR A 192 3.01 -7.07 -5.50
N GLY A 193 4.00 -6.34 -6.04
CA GLY A 193 5.23 -6.05 -5.27
C GLY A 193 4.97 -5.27 -3.98
N THR A 194 4.01 -4.34 -4.01
CA THR A 194 3.58 -3.60 -2.81
C THR A 194 2.82 -4.49 -1.84
N ALA A 195 1.95 -5.38 -2.34
CA ALA A 195 1.24 -6.35 -1.50
C ALA A 195 2.22 -7.32 -0.82
N THR A 196 3.15 -7.90 -1.59
CA THR A 196 4.21 -8.78 -1.10
C THR A 196 4.99 -8.09 0.02
N LEU A 197 5.39 -6.84 -0.16
CA LEU A 197 6.17 -6.12 0.85
C LEU A 197 5.39 -5.90 2.16
N LYS A 198 4.11 -5.51 2.07
CA LYS A 198 3.25 -5.29 3.25
C LYS A 198 3.12 -6.56 4.09
N HIS A 199 2.89 -7.69 3.43
CA HIS A 199 2.71 -8.99 4.08
C HIS A 199 4.05 -9.58 4.58
N ALA A 200 5.13 -9.38 3.83
CA ALA A 200 6.45 -9.92 4.19
C ALA A 200 6.94 -9.40 5.53
N ARG A 201 6.64 -8.14 5.87
CA ARG A 201 7.03 -7.58 7.17
C ARG A 201 6.49 -8.41 8.35
N THR A 202 5.22 -8.82 8.28
CA THR A 202 4.58 -9.60 9.36
C THR A 202 5.12 -11.02 9.41
N GLU A 203 5.21 -11.68 8.25
CA GLU A 203 5.70 -13.06 8.17
C GLU A 203 7.17 -13.16 8.60
N LEU A 204 8.05 -12.32 8.05
CA LEU A 204 9.48 -12.36 8.35
C LEU A 204 9.78 -12.04 9.82
N ALA A 205 8.99 -11.17 10.46
CA ALA A 205 9.14 -10.89 11.89
C ALA A 205 8.80 -12.11 12.76
N ALA A 206 7.94 -13.02 12.28
CA ALA A 206 7.64 -14.27 12.96
C ALA A 206 8.78 -15.29 12.83
N TYR A 207 9.45 -15.35 11.68
CA TYR A 207 10.61 -16.23 11.46
C TYR A 207 11.90 -15.71 12.11
N PHE A 208 12.11 -14.38 12.12
CA PHE A 208 13.32 -13.73 12.64
C PHE A 208 12.97 -12.69 13.72
N PRO A 209 12.55 -13.13 14.92
CA PRO A 209 12.16 -12.21 15.98
C PRO A 209 13.35 -11.39 16.49
N GLY A 210 13.15 -10.08 16.65
CA GLY A 210 14.17 -9.17 17.17
C GLY A 210 15.21 -8.70 16.14
N THR A 211 15.03 -9.03 14.87
CA THR A 211 15.94 -8.69 13.77
C THR A 211 15.44 -7.47 12.98
N THR A 212 16.35 -6.65 12.45
CA THR A 212 15.99 -5.51 11.59
C THR A 212 15.70 -5.99 10.17
N ILE A 213 14.56 -5.60 9.60
CA ILE A 213 14.20 -5.95 8.21
C ILE A 213 14.70 -4.86 7.27
N ILE A 214 15.53 -5.24 6.29
CA ILE A 214 16.07 -4.33 5.27
C ILE A 214 15.54 -4.73 3.90
N VAL A 215 14.91 -3.78 3.23
CA VAL A 215 14.40 -3.97 1.87
C VAL A 215 15.36 -3.29 0.91
N ARG A 216 16.07 -4.07 0.11
CA ARG A 216 16.97 -3.54 -0.91
C ARG A 216 16.31 -3.60 -2.27
N SER A 217 16.33 -2.48 -2.99
CA SER A 217 16.07 -2.51 -4.43
C SER A 217 17.28 -3.12 -5.12
N PRO A 218 17.10 -3.97 -6.16
CA PRO A 218 18.21 -4.39 -7.00
C PRO A 218 18.92 -3.15 -7.57
N ALA A 219 20.25 -3.14 -7.53
CA ALA A 219 21.08 -2.10 -8.15
C ALA A 219 21.16 -2.31 -9.67
#